data_AF-A0A841KVK6-F1
#
_entry.id   AF-A0A841KVK6-F1
#
_cell.length_a   1.000
_cell.length_b   1.000
_cell.length_c   1.000
_cell.angle_alpha   90.00
_cell.angle_beta   90.00
_cell.angle_gamma   90.00
#
_symmetry.space_group_name_H-M   'P 1'
#
loop_
_entity.id
_entity.type
_entity.pdbx_description
1 polymer ?
#
loop_
_entity_poly.entity_id
_entity_poly.type
_entity_poly.pdbx_seq_one_letter_code
_entity_poly.pdbx_strand_id
1 'polypeptide(L)'
;MGGNNLNYNTKNDELFKDPQISWWLSWPVIIIATIVFWPVGIFLIWKRTTIDKKVAMISGNIINIIGWISIAIAGLGLLVSLSEGIGSDDVYMIIFFIVAGGALIFLGREVKKSAEKFKKYIAIIVNNEETSIDNIAAAIPTSYEVAKKDLQKMINRGYFAGAYINETSKEIILPKEQKAYNIDTSEKVNLNSSLEMIVVTCKGCGANNKIAKGNVDKCQYCGSPISG
;
A
#
# COMPACT_ATOMS: atom_id res chain seq x y z
N MET A 1 4.70 -31.39 -27.62
CA MET A 1 5.11 -31.00 -26.25
C MET A 1 4.91 -29.49 -26.11
N GLY A 2 3.75 -29.02 -25.66
CA GLY A 2 3.40 -27.58 -25.66
C GLY A 2 2.34 -27.19 -24.61
N GLY A 3 2.21 -27.96 -23.53
CA GLY A 3 1.12 -27.81 -22.56
C GLY A 3 1.44 -27.07 -21.26
N ASN A 4 2.71 -26.73 -20.99
CA ASN A 4 3.12 -26.25 -19.65
C ASN A 4 3.26 -24.71 -19.54
N ASN A 5 3.35 -24.00 -20.66
CA ASN A 5 3.59 -22.54 -20.65
C ASN A 5 2.31 -21.73 -20.37
N LEU A 6 1.15 -22.18 -20.87
CA LEU A 6 -0.13 -21.53 -20.61
C LEU A 6 -0.49 -21.57 -19.11
N ASN A 7 -0.35 -22.73 -18.48
CA ASN A 7 -0.69 -22.94 -17.06
C ASN A 7 0.22 -22.17 -16.08
N TYR A 8 1.50 -21.94 -16.45
CA TYR A 8 2.43 -21.14 -15.67
C TYR A 8 2.11 -19.65 -15.73
N ASN A 9 1.83 -19.13 -16.93
CA ASN A 9 1.47 -17.72 -17.13
C ASN A 9 0.14 -17.37 -16.45
N THR A 10 -0.88 -18.21 -16.55
CA THR A 10 -2.18 -17.97 -15.88
C THR A 10 -2.04 -17.91 -14.35
N LYS A 11 -1.23 -18.79 -13.74
CA LYS A 11 -0.97 -18.75 -12.30
C LYS A 11 -0.23 -17.48 -11.86
N ASN A 12 0.69 -16.98 -12.67
CA ASN A 12 1.39 -15.73 -12.38
C ASN A 12 0.46 -14.52 -12.53
N ASP A 13 -0.37 -14.47 -13.57
CA ASP A 13 -1.38 -13.41 -13.75
C ASP A 13 -2.41 -13.39 -12.61
N GLU A 14 -2.79 -14.57 -12.08
CA GLU A 14 -3.62 -14.68 -10.88
C GLU A 14 -2.90 -14.18 -9.61
N LEU A 15 -1.59 -14.42 -9.50
CA LEU A 15 -0.76 -14.01 -8.35
C LEU A 15 -0.58 -12.48 -8.27
N PHE A 16 -0.56 -11.80 -9.43
CA PHE A 16 -0.43 -10.33 -9.53
C PHE A 16 -1.76 -9.61 -9.70
N LYS A 17 -2.89 -10.32 -9.64
CA LYS A 17 -4.23 -9.74 -9.78
C LYS A 17 -4.49 -8.74 -8.65
N ASP A 18 -4.86 -7.50 -9.01
CA ASP A 18 -5.26 -6.49 -8.03
C ASP A 18 -6.40 -7.05 -7.16
N PRO A 19 -6.35 -6.91 -5.82
CA PRO A 19 -7.39 -7.46 -4.95
C PRO A 19 -8.75 -6.88 -5.34
N GLN A 20 -9.75 -7.74 -5.53
CA GLN A 20 -11.09 -7.31 -5.95
C GLN A 20 -11.69 -6.40 -4.87
N ILE A 21 -11.69 -5.09 -5.14
CA ILE A 21 -12.26 -4.10 -4.22
C ILE A 21 -13.78 -4.20 -4.32
N SER A 22 -14.42 -4.57 -3.22
CA SER A 22 -15.87 -4.60 -3.14
C SER A 22 -16.48 -3.21 -3.35
N TRP A 23 -17.65 -3.15 -3.98
CA TRP A 23 -18.30 -1.88 -4.36
C TRP A 23 -18.54 -0.92 -3.17
N TRP A 24 -18.79 -1.44 -1.96
CA TRP A 24 -18.99 -0.64 -0.74
C TRP A 24 -17.70 0.01 -0.21
N LEU A 25 -16.53 -0.38 -0.72
CA LEU A 25 -15.24 0.25 -0.43
C LEU A 25 -14.83 1.27 -1.49
N SER A 26 -15.72 1.61 -2.43
CA SER A 26 -15.46 2.62 -3.45
C SER A 26 -15.30 4.02 -2.85
N TRP A 27 -14.54 4.89 -3.52
CA TRP A 27 -14.28 6.24 -3.03
C TRP A 27 -15.55 7.05 -2.78
N PRO A 28 -16.56 7.06 -3.69
CA PRO A 28 -17.81 7.76 -3.43
C PRO A 28 -18.56 7.24 -2.21
N VAL A 29 -18.63 5.92 -2.01
CA VAL A 29 -19.30 5.31 -0.85
C VAL A 29 -18.61 5.69 0.45
N ILE A 30 -17.27 5.69 0.46
CA ILE A 30 -16.49 6.13 1.62
C ILE A 30 -16.75 7.60 1.92
N ILE A 31 -16.76 8.47 0.91
CA ILE A 31 -17.03 9.90 1.08
C ILE A 31 -18.44 10.11 1.65
N ILE A 32 -19.45 9.49 1.05
CA ILE A 32 -20.85 9.58 1.51
C ILE A 32 -20.98 9.03 2.93
N ALA A 33 -20.41 7.86 3.23
CA ALA A 33 -20.44 7.28 4.57
C ALA A 33 -19.72 8.18 5.58
N THR A 34 -18.63 8.85 5.18
CA THR A 34 -17.93 9.80 6.06
C THR A 34 -18.78 11.04 6.35
N ILE A 35 -19.59 11.50 5.40
CA ILE A 35 -20.48 12.66 5.57
C ILE A 35 -21.73 12.29 6.40
N VAL A 36 -22.39 11.18 6.06
CA VAL A 36 -23.69 10.79 6.64
C VAL A 36 -23.51 10.06 7.99
N PHE A 37 -22.50 9.19 8.08
CA PHE A 37 -22.27 8.37 9.27
C PHE A 37 -20.77 8.16 9.50
N TRP A 38 -20.14 9.25 9.91
CA TRP A 38 -18.69 9.42 10.00
C TRP A 38 -17.91 8.26 10.68
N PRO A 39 -18.37 7.62 11.78
CA PRO A 39 -17.70 6.45 12.34
C PRO A 39 -17.53 5.30 11.34
N VAL A 40 -18.55 5.06 10.51
CA VAL A 40 -18.49 4.06 9.43
C VAL A 40 -17.58 4.55 8.31
N GLY A 41 -17.59 5.84 7.97
CA GLY A 41 -16.62 6.42 7.04
C GLY A 41 -15.17 6.12 7.43
N ILE A 42 -14.78 6.41 8.67
CA ILE A 42 -13.44 6.09 9.20
C ILE A 42 -13.16 4.59 9.14
N PHE A 43 -14.11 3.77 9.57
CA PHE A 43 -13.95 2.31 9.55
C PHE A 43 -13.76 1.78 8.12
N LEU A 44 -14.50 2.31 7.14
CA LEU A 44 -14.38 1.95 5.74
C LEU A 44 -13.04 2.41 5.15
N ILE A 45 -12.54 3.59 5.52
CA ILE A 45 -11.18 4.05 5.15
C ILE A 45 -10.15 3.07 5.70
N TRP A 46 -10.22 2.76 7.00
CA TRP A 46 -9.29 1.82 7.62
C TRP A 46 -9.33 0.45 6.93
N LYS A 47 -10.52 -0.11 6.72
CA LYS A 47 -10.69 -1.39 6.02
C LYS A 47 -10.20 -1.33 4.57
N ARG A 48 -10.39 -0.22 3.87
CA ARG A 48 -9.83 -0.04 2.52
C ARG A 48 -8.31 0.00 2.55
N THR A 49 -7.71 0.72 3.51
CA THR A 49 -6.25 0.81 3.64
C THR A 49 -5.58 -0.52 3.99
N THR A 50 -6.31 -1.50 4.55
CA THR A 50 -5.76 -2.83 4.79
C THR A 50 -5.80 -3.73 3.56
N ILE A 51 -6.64 -3.42 2.58
CA ILE A 51 -6.85 -4.19 1.35
C ILE A 51 -6.04 -3.61 0.18
N ASP A 52 -6.10 -2.29 -0.02
CA ASP A 52 -5.47 -1.62 -1.14
C ASP A 52 -4.07 -1.14 -0.76
N LYS A 53 -3.05 -1.84 -1.26
CA LYS A 53 -1.63 -1.55 -1.02
C LYS A 53 -1.22 -0.14 -1.46
N LYS A 54 -1.79 0.37 -2.56
CA LYS A 54 -1.48 1.72 -3.09
C LYS A 54 -2.02 2.77 -2.15
N VAL A 55 -3.27 2.59 -1.73
CA VAL A 55 -3.93 3.48 -0.78
C VAL A 55 -3.19 3.44 0.56
N ALA A 56 -2.80 2.26 1.06
CA ALA A 56 -2.03 2.11 2.30
C ALA A 56 -0.73 2.94 2.32
N MET A 57 -0.05 3.05 1.18
CA MET A 57 1.24 3.74 1.06
C MET A 57 1.13 5.28 1.02
N ILE A 58 -0.05 5.82 0.69
CA ILE A 58 -0.27 7.25 0.44
C ILE A 58 -1.23 7.86 1.47
N SER A 59 -2.21 7.09 1.94
CA SER A 59 -3.35 7.60 2.70
C SER A 59 -2.98 8.13 4.10
N GLY A 60 -1.90 7.67 4.72
CA GLY A 60 -1.50 8.11 6.05
C GLY A 60 -1.32 9.63 6.15
N ASN A 61 -0.66 10.26 5.16
CA ASN A 61 -0.51 11.71 5.12
C ASN A 61 -1.84 12.41 4.85
N ILE A 62 -2.65 11.90 3.92
CA ILE A 62 -3.94 12.50 3.54
C ILE A 62 -4.90 12.50 4.72
N ILE A 63 -5.05 11.36 5.42
CA ILE A 63 -5.92 11.22 6.59
C ILE A 63 -5.47 12.18 7.71
N ASN A 64 -4.16 12.30 7.93
CA ASN A 64 -3.61 13.21 8.93
C ASN A 64 -3.88 14.69 8.57
N ILE A 65 -3.77 15.08 7.29
CA ILE A 65 -4.10 16.44 6.81
C ILE A 65 -5.58 16.74 7.03
N ILE A 66 -6.48 15.83 6.65
CA ILE A 66 -7.92 15.99 6.86
C ILE A 66 -8.24 16.15 8.35
N GLY A 67 -7.58 15.36 9.20
CA GLY A 67 -7.74 15.48 10.65
C GLY A 67 -7.31 16.85 11.19
N TRP A 68 -6.19 17.41 10.71
CA TRP A 68 -5.77 18.77 11.08
C TRP A 68 -6.71 19.85 10.57
N ILE A 69 -7.25 19.70 9.35
CA ILE A 69 -8.27 20.61 8.82
C ILE A 69 -9.52 20.59 9.70
N SER A 70 -9.96 19.41 10.15
CA SER A 70 -11.09 19.26 11.07
C SER A 70 -10.85 20.00 12.40
N ILE A 71 -9.66 19.89 12.99
CA ILE A 71 -9.30 20.62 14.22
C ILE A 71 -9.28 22.13 13.96
N ALA A 72 -8.75 22.58 12.82
CA ALA A 72 -8.71 23.99 12.47
C ALA A 72 -10.12 24.58 12.35
N ILE A 73 -11.06 23.84 11.74
CA ILE A 73 -12.48 24.22 11.65
C ILE A 73 -13.09 24.34 13.05
N ALA A 74 -12.82 23.39 13.96
CA ALA A 74 -13.29 23.47 15.34
C ALA A 74 -12.75 24.71 16.07
N GLY A 75 -11.46 25.02 15.85
CA GLY A 75 -10.83 26.22 16.41
C GLY A 75 -11.45 27.52 15.88
N LEU A 76 -11.75 27.59 14.59
CA LEU A 76 -12.46 28.73 13.99
C LEU A 76 -13.88 28.87 14.54
N GLY A 77 -14.61 27.76 14.65
CA GLY A 77 -15.95 27.75 15.25
C GLY A 77 -15.93 28.30 16.68
N LEU A 78 -14.97 27.85 17.50
CA LEU A 78 -14.79 28.35 18.85
C LEU A 78 -14.53 29.87 18.88
N LEU A 79 -13.70 30.40 17.97
CA LEU A 79 -13.43 31.84 17.90
C LEU A 79 -14.68 32.66 17.58
N VAL A 80 -15.52 32.17 16.66
CA VAL A 80 -16.80 32.82 16.31
C VAL A 80 -17.75 32.79 17.50
N SER A 81 -17.90 31.63 18.15
CA SER A 81 -18.77 31.49 19.33
C SER A 81 -18.31 32.33 20.52
N LEU A 82 -17.02 32.65 20.63
CA LEU A 82 -16.53 33.59 21.65
C LEU A 82 -16.97 35.05 21.39
N SER A 83 -17.24 35.43 20.13
CA SER A 83 -17.72 36.77 19.78
C SER A 83 -19.23 36.94 19.88
N GLU A 84 -20.01 35.91 19.53
CA GLU A 84 -21.48 35.99 19.45
C GLU A 84 -22.17 35.40 20.69
N GLY A 85 -21.40 34.73 21.57
CA GLY A 85 -21.91 33.91 22.66
C GLY A 85 -21.96 32.43 22.27
N ILE A 86 -21.73 31.56 23.25
CA ILE A 86 -21.64 30.11 23.02
C ILE A 86 -23.02 29.47 23.23
N GLY A 87 -23.65 29.03 22.14
CA GLY A 87 -24.84 28.18 22.19
C GLY A 87 -24.49 26.72 22.52
N SER A 88 -25.47 25.95 23.00
CA SER A 88 -25.28 24.51 23.22
C SER A 88 -24.88 23.78 21.92
N ASP A 89 -25.46 24.20 20.80
CA ASP A 89 -25.24 23.60 19.48
C ASP A 89 -23.81 23.82 18.99
N ASP A 90 -23.23 24.99 19.28
CA ASP A 90 -21.82 25.30 18.98
C ASP A 90 -20.88 24.38 19.76
N VAL A 91 -21.16 24.17 21.05
CA VAL A 91 -20.37 23.28 21.91
C VAL A 91 -20.37 21.85 21.35
N TYR A 92 -21.54 21.33 20.96
CA TYR A 92 -21.65 20.00 20.37
C TYR A 92 -20.86 19.90 19.06
N MET A 93 -20.95 20.90 18.19
CA MET A 93 -20.23 20.92 16.91
C MET A 93 -18.71 20.99 17.11
N ILE A 94 -18.22 21.87 18.01
CA ILE A 94 -16.80 22.04 18.30
C ILE A 94 -16.21 20.74 18.88
N ILE A 95 -16.88 20.14 19.87
CA ILE A 95 -16.44 18.87 20.48
C ILE A 95 -16.41 17.77 19.41
N PHE A 96 -17.44 17.69 18.57
CA PHE A 96 -17.52 16.71 17.49
C PHE A 96 -16.31 16.82 16.55
N PHE A 97 -15.98 18.02 16.05
CA PHE A 97 -14.85 18.20 15.13
C PHE A 97 -13.47 18.02 15.80
N ILE A 98 -13.34 18.29 17.10
CA ILE A 98 -12.11 18.01 17.86
C ILE A 98 -11.91 16.50 18.00
N VAL A 99 -12.93 15.78 18.48
CA VAL A 99 -12.89 14.32 18.61
C VAL A 99 -12.65 13.70 17.22
N ALA A 100 -13.25 14.28 16.18
CA ALA A 100 -13.08 13.83 14.81
C ALA A 100 -11.69 13.99 14.25
N GLY A 101 -11.18 15.21 14.33
CA GLY A 101 -9.83 15.51 13.90
C GLY A 101 -8.81 14.67 14.66
N GLY A 102 -9.00 14.51 15.98
CA GLY A 102 -8.14 13.68 16.83
C GLY A 102 -8.11 12.21 16.40
N ALA A 103 -9.27 11.59 16.18
CA ALA A 103 -9.35 10.21 15.72
C ALA A 103 -8.72 10.00 14.34
N LEU A 104 -8.96 10.92 13.40
CA LEU A 104 -8.35 10.89 12.06
C LEU A 104 -6.82 11.06 12.13
N ILE A 105 -6.32 11.99 12.95
CA ILE A 105 -4.87 12.17 13.15
C ILE A 105 -4.24 10.91 13.72
N PHE A 106 -4.85 10.29 14.73
CA PHE A 106 -4.35 9.04 15.30
C PHE A 106 -4.29 7.92 14.27
N LEU A 107 -5.39 7.71 13.52
CA LEU A 107 -5.45 6.70 12.47
C LEU A 107 -4.42 6.98 11.35
N GLY A 108 -4.32 8.23 10.89
CA GLY A 108 -3.39 8.63 9.84
C GLY A 108 -1.94 8.39 10.24
N ARG A 109 -1.57 8.68 11.50
CA ARG A 109 -0.24 8.40 12.05
C ARG A 109 0.06 6.90 12.08
N GLU A 110 -0.88 6.06 12.52
CA GLU A 110 -0.68 4.62 12.60
C GLU A 110 -0.53 3.97 11.21
N VAL A 111 -1.35 4.41 10.24
CA VAL A 111 -1.24 3.99 8.84
C VAL A 111 0.10 4.42 8.25
N LYS A 112 0.51 5.67 8.47
CA LYS A 112 1.81 6.18 8.00
C LYS A 112 2.98 5.37 8.56
N LYS A 113 2.99 5.13 9.88
CA LYS A 113 4.02 4.34 10.55
C LYS A 113 4.11 2.92 9.99
N SER A 114 2.95 2.28 9.74
CA SER A 114 2.89 0.96 9.11
C SER A 114 3.45 0.97 7.68
N ALA A 115 3.10 1.99 6.89
CA ALA A 115 3.59 2.14 5.52
C ALA A 115 5.12 2.33 5.48
N GLU A 116 5.66 3.22 6.31
CA GLU A 116 7.11 3.44 6.42
C GLU A 116 7.86 2.17 6.82
N LYS A 117 7.30 1.40 7.77
CA LYS A 117 7.85 0.11 8.18
C LYS A 117 7.91 -0.87 7.00
N PHE A 118 6.82 -0.98 6.22
CA PHE A 118 6.77 -1.84 5.04
C PHE A 118 7.75 -1.40 3.93
N LYS A 119 7.96 -0.09 3.75
CA LYS A 119 8.99 0.42 2.83
C LYS A 119 10.39 -0.04 3.22
N LYS A 120 10.70 -0.06 4.52
CA LYS A 120 12.00 -0.56 5.01
C LYS A 120 12.19 -2.05 4.72
N TYR A 121 11.17 -2.88 4.97
CA TYR A 121 11.22 -4.30 4.61
C TYR A 121 11.43 -4.51 3.11
N ILE A 122 10.67 -3.80 2.27
CA ILE A 122 10.83 -3.87 0.81
C ILE A 122 12.24 -3.46 0.40
N ALA A 123 12.79 -2.38 0.96
CA ALA A 123 14.14 -1.92 0.63
C ALA A 123 15.19 -2.99 0.94
N ILE A 124 15.13 -3.62 2.11
CA ILE A 124 16.10 -4.66 2.50
C ILE A 124 15.93 -5.93 1.64
N ILE A 125 14.70 -6.39 1.45
CA ILE A 125 14.45 -7.66 0.76
C ILE A 125 14.67 -7.55 -0.75
N VAL A 126 14.21 -6.45 -1.35
CA VAL A 126 14.20 -6.28 -2.81
C VAL A 126 15.44 -5.57 -3.29
N ASN A 127 15.80 -4.44 -2.66
CA ASN A 127 16.88 -3.61 -3.17
C ASN A 127 18.25 -4.11 -2.69
N ASN A 128 18.32 -4.71 -1.49
CA ASN A 128 19.56 -5.29 -0.96
C ASN A 128 19.61 -6.82 -1.13
N GLU A 129 18.58 -7.43 -1.73
CA GLU A 129 18.48 -8.88 -1.99
C GLU A 129 18.67 -9.76 -0.73
N GLU A 130 18.33 -9.24 0.45
CA GLU A 130 18.46 -9.97 1.73
C GLU A 130 17.21 -10.79 2.04
N THR A 131 17.40 -12.08 2.33
CA THR A 131 16.30 -13.02 2.59
C THR A 131 16.31 -13.59 4.01
N SER A 132 17.44 -13.51 4.72
CA SER A 132 17.56 -13.94 6.13
C SER A 132 16.74 -13.02 7.04
N ILE A 133 15.76 -13.59 7.74
CA ILE A 133 14.89 -12.85 8.65
C ILE A 133 15.69 -12.29 9.84
N ASP A 134 16.75 -12.98 10.27
CA ASP A 134 17.64 -12.49 11.32
C ASP A 134 18.38 -11.21 10.87
N ASN A 135 18.90 -11.18 9.64
CA ASN A 135 19.56 -9.99 9.08
C ASN A 135 18.58 -8.85 8.83
N ILE A 136 17.37 -9.16 8.32
CA ILE A 136 16.28 -8.19 8.16
C ILE A 136 15.90 -7.58 9.50
N ALA A 137 15.77 -8.40 10.55
CA ALA A 137 15.40 -7.95 11.89
C ALA A 137 16.46 -7.00 12.48
N ALA A 138 17.74 -7.34 12.31
CA ALA A 138 18.86 -6.50 12.74
C ALA A 138 18.90 -5.14 12.01
N ALA A 139 18.52 -5.10 10.73
CA ALA A 139 18.49 -3.88 9.94
C ALA A 139 17.31 -2.92 10.26
N ILE A 140 16.20 -3.43 10.84
CA ILE A 140 14.99 -2.65 11.19
C ILE A 140 14.78 -2.61 12.72
N PRO A 141 15.86 -2.41 13.48
CA PRO A 141 16.03 -2.73 14.92
C PRO A 141 14.85 -3.44 15.58
N THR A 142 14.61 -4.69 15.20
CA THR A 142 13.49 -5.49 15.70
C THR A 142 13.94 -6.92 15.99
N SER A 143 13.11 -7.71 16.67
CA SER A 143 13.43 -9.11 16.95
C SER A 143 13.01 -10.00 15.77
N TYR A 144 13.62 -11.19 15.69
CA TYR A 144 13.25 -12.22 14.72
C TYR A 144 11.73 -12.48 14.70
N GLU A 145 11.12 -12.66 15.88
CA GLU A 145 9.68 -12.95 16.00
C GLU A 145 8.80 -11.79 15.49
N VAL A 146 9.20 -10.56 15.75
CA VAL A 146 8.47 -9.38 15.26
C VAL A 146 8.63 -9.27 13.74
N ALA A 147 9.86 -9.40 13.22
CA ALA A 147 10.12 -9.41 11.79
C ALA A 147 9.34 -10.52 11.07
N LYS A 148 9.38 -11.76 11.58
CA LYS A 148 8.59 -12.88 11.07
C LYS A 148 7.10 -12.54 10.99
N LYS A 149 6.52 -11.98 12.07
CA LYS A 149 5.11 -11.58 12.12
C LYS A 149 4.79 -10.47 11.11
N ASP A 150 5.66 -9.47 10.98
CA ASP A 150 5.47 -8.39 10.01
C ASP A 150 5.57 -8.89 8.56
N LEU A 151 6.55 -9.75 8.27
CA LEU A 151 6.72 -10.37 6.95
C LEU A 151 5.52 -11.24 6.61
N GLN A 152 5.03 -12.06 7.54
CA GLN A 152 3.80 -12.83 7.34
C GLN A 152 2.61 -11.92 7.05
N LYS A 153 2.50 -10.79 7.76
CA LYS A 153 1.46 -9.78 7.50
C LYS A 153 1.61 -9.15 6.12
N MET A 154 2.84 -8.91 5.64
CA MET A 154 3.10 -8.37 4.31
C MET A 154 2.79 -9.38 3.19
N ILE A 155 3.13 -10.66 3.40
CA ILE A 155 2.77 -11.78 2.51
C ILE A 155 1.25 -11.89 2.41
N ASN A 156 0.55 -11.94 3.55
CA ASN A 156 -0.92 -12.03 3.60
C ASN A 156 -1.62 -10.83 2.94
N ARG A 157 -0.97 -9.67 2.94
CA ARG A 157 -1.45 -8.45 2.25
C ARG A 157 -1.01 -8.38 0.78
N GLY A 158 -0.29 -9.37 0.29
CA GLY A 158 0.14 -9.48 -1.10
C GLY A 158 1.26 -8.52 -1.49
N TYR A 159 2.05 -8.00 -0.55
CA TYR A 159 3.24 -7.19 -0.88
C TYR A 159 4.36 -8.05 -1.49
N PHE A 160 4.45 -9.32 -1.10
CA PHE A 160 5.37 -10.31 -1.64
C PHE A 160 4.56 -11.47 -2.21
N ALA A 161 4.11 -11.32 -3.46
CA ALA A 161 3.20 -12.24 -4.12
C ALA A 161 3.80 -13.66 -4.18
N GLY A 162 3.08 -14.65 -3.64
CA GLY A 162 3.51 -16.05 -3.58
C GLY A 162 4.70 -16.35 -2.67
N ALA A 163 5.21 -15.36 -1.92
CA ALA A 163 6.29 -15.59 -0.97
C ALA A 163 5.81 -16.36 0.25
N TYR A 164 6.73 -17.12 0.86
CA TYR A 164 6.49 -17.82 2.10
C TYR A 164 7.74 -17.78 2.98
N ILE A 165 7.53 -18.00 4.28
CA ILE A 165 8.62 -18.05 5.26
C ILE A 165 9.05 -19.51 5.43
N ASN A 166 10.33 -19.78 5.21
CA ASN A 166 10.93 -21.06 5.57
C ASN A 166 11.43 -20.97 7.02
N GLU A 167 10.75 -21.66 7.93
CA GLU A 167 11.12 -21.62 9.35
C GLU A 167 12.44 -22.33 9.66
N THR A 168 12.81 -23.33 8.85
CA THR A 168 14.07 -24.07 9.04
C THR A 168 15.28 -23.24 8.63
N SER A 169 15.22 -22.58 7.46
CA SER A 169 16.32 -21.70 7.02
C SER A 169 16.21 -20.28 7.56
N LYS A 170 15.09 -19.94 8.24
CA LYS A 170 14.80 -18.59 8.76
C LYS A 170 14.82 -17.52 7.67
N GLU A 171 14.36 -17.86 6.47
CA GLU A 171 14.40 -16.97 5.31
C GLU A 171 12.99 -16.71 4.76
N ILE A 172 12.82 -15.54 4.14
CA ILE A 172 11.71 -15.28 3.22
C ILE A 172 12.09 -15.77 1.82
N ILE A 173 11.32 -16.70 1.28
CA ILE A 173 11.50 -17.22 -0.07
C ILE A 173 10.57 -16.46 -1.01
N LEU A 174 11.14 -15.69 -1.93
CA LEU A 174 10.39 -15.07 -3.02
C LEU A 174 10.35 -16.01 -4.23
N PRO A 175 9.17 -16.26 -4.83
CA PRO A 175 9.11 -16.95 -6.10
C PRO A 175 9.94 -16.16 -7.11
N LYS A 176 10.94 -16.79 -7.73
CA LYS A 176 11.65 -16.17 -8.85
C LYS A 176 10.64 -15.99 -9.97
N GLU A 177 10.29 -14.75 -10.27
CA GLU A 177 9.51 -14.40 -11.45
C GLU A 177 10.31 -14.85 -12.69
N GLN A 178 9.92 -15.96 -13.31
CA GLN A 178 10.29 -16.19 -14.70
C GLN A 178 9.36 -15.32 -15.54
N LYS A 179 9.66 -14.03 -15.65
CA LYS A 179 9.14 -13.20 -16.74
C LYS A 179 9.78 -13.71 -18.04
N ALA A 180 9.32 -14.85 -18.54
CA ALA A 180 9.41 -15.13 -19.96
C ALA A 180 8.47 -14.12 -20.63
N TYR A 181 9.05 -13.03 -21.14
CA TYR A 181 8.36 -12.09 -22.00
C TYR A 181 7.83 -12.87 -23.20
N ASN A 182 6.56 -13.27 -23.17
CA ASN A 182 5.91 -13.90 -24.31
C ASN A 182 5.66 -12.78 -25.33
N ILE A 183 6.61 -12.63 -26.24
CA ILE A 183 6.31 -12.04 -27.55
C ILE A 183 5.36 -13.04 -28.20
N ASP A 184 4.08 -12.70 -28.28
CA ASP A 184 3.13 -13.39 -29.15
C ASP A 184 3.67 -13.32 -30.58
N THR A 185 4.43 -14.33 -30.99
CA THR A 185 4.97 -14.42 -32.34
C THR A 185 3.92 -15.09 -33.20
N SER A 186 2.95 -14.30 -33.65
CA SER A 186 2.16 -14.58 -34.84
C SER A 186 2.32 -13.47 -35.87
N GLU A 187 3.53 -12.96 -36.05
CA GLU A 187 3.96 -12.33 -37.30
C GLU A 187 5.48 -12.25 -37.33
N LYS A 188 6.09 -12.72 -38.43
CA LYS A 188 7.54 -12.70 -38.62
C LYS A 188 8.02 -11.25 -38.77
N VAL A 189 8.49 -10.65 -37.68
CA VAL A 189 9.38 -9.48 -37.74
C VAL A 189 10.72 -9.88 -37.13
N ASN A 190 11.69 -10.16 -37.99
CA ASN A 190 13.09 -10.12 -37.62
C ASN A 190 13.46 -8.65 -37.43
N LEU A 191 13.80 -8.24 -36.21
CA LEU A 191 14.95 -7.39 -35.93
C LEU A 191 15.19 -7.39 -34.42
N ASN A 192 16.47 -7.39 -34.05
CA ASN A 192 16.99 -7.39 -32.68
C ASN A 192 16.50 -6.20 -31.83
N SER A 193 15.24 -6.21 -31.39
CA SER A 193 14.81 -5.35 -30.30
C SER A 193 15.17 -6.03 -28.99
N SER A 194 16.43 -5.89 -28.62
CA SER A 194 16.81 -5.86 -27.21
C SER A 194 16.00 -4.72 -26.58
N LEU A 195 14.79 -5.01 -26.11
CA LEU A 195 14.06 -4.10 -25.25
C LEU A 195 14.99 -3.77 -24.09
N GLU A 196 15.51 -2.54 -24.09
CA GLU A 196 16.42 -2.06 -23.08
C GLU A 196 15.67 -2.08 -21.75
N MET A 197 15.97 -3.08 -20.93
CA MET A 197 15.38 -3.21 -19.60
C MET A 197 16.11 -2.23 -18.69
N ILE A 198 15.37 -1.33 -18.07
CA ILE A 198 15.92 -0.40 -17.10
C ILE A 198 15.36 -0.69 -15.71
N VAL A 199 16.14 -0.33 -14.70
CA VAL A 199 15.71 -0.42 -13.30
C VAL A 199 15.11 0.92 -12.90
N VAL A 200 13.85 0.91 -12.48
CA VAL A 200 13.13 2.09 -12.00
C VAL A 200 12.75 1.91 -10.53
N THR A 201 13.08 2.90 -9.71
CA THR A 201 12.67 2.95 -8.30
C THR A 201 11.24 3.46 -8.17
N CYS A 202 10.38 2.69 -7.50
CA CYS A 202 8.98 3.04 -7.27
C CYS A 202 8.85 4.20 -6.26
N LYS A 203 8.21 5.31 -6.66
CA LYS A 203 7.93 6.46 -5.78
C LYS A 203 6.96 6.13 -4.62
N GLY A 204 6.15 5.08 -4.76
CA GLY A 204 5.19 4.65 -3.74
C GLY A 204 5.87 3.91 -2.58
N CYS A 205 6.49 2.77 -2.89
CA CYS A 205 7.06 1.87 -1.87
C CYS A 205 8.60 1.83 -1.80
N GLY A 206 9.31 2.40 -2.77
CA GLY A 206 10.78 2.38 -2.82
C GLY A 206 11.40 1.13 -3.44
N ALA A 207 10.61 0.18 -3.93
CA ALA A 207 11.14 -1.01 -4.62
C ALA A 207 11.78 -0.67 -5.96
N ASN A 208 12.88 -1.34 -6.28
CA ASN A 208 13.47 -1.35 -7.62
C ASN A 208 12.74 -2.38 -8.50
N ASN A 209 12.21 -1.93 -9.65
CA ASN A 209 11.47 -2.76 -10.60
C ASN A 209 12.20 -2.74 -11.94
N LYS A 210 12.22 -3.87 -12.64
CA LYS A 210 12.79 -3.98 -14.00
C LYS A 210 11.66 -3.87 -15.02
N ILE A 211 11.69 -2.82 -15.85
CA ILE A 211 10.68 -2.57 -16.90
C ILE A 211 11.36 -2.19 -18.22
N ALA A 212 10.66 -2.42 -19.33
CA ALA A 212 11.14 -2.01 -20.65
C ALA A 212 11.07 -0.48 -20.80
N LYS A 213 12.15 0.13 -21.30
CA LYS A 213 12.26 1.58 -21.53
C LYS A 213 11.10 2.10 -22.41
N GLY A 214 10.52 3.23 -22.02
CA GLY A 214 9.38 3.85 -22.70
C GLY A 214 8.00 3.27 -22.35
N ASN A 215 7.92 2.22 -21.53
CA ASN A 215 6.65 1.66 -21.07
C ASN A 215 6.25 2.15 -19.68
N VAL A 216 4.93 2.15 -19.45
CA VAL A 216 4.33 2.36 -18.13
C VAL A 216 3.82 1.03 -17.61
N ASP A 217 4.25 0.64 -16.42
CA ASP A 217 3.86 -0.60 -15.75
C ASP A 217 3.42 -0.32 -14.29
N LYS A 218 2.95 -1.34 -13.57
CA LYS A 218 2.67 -1.27 -12.13
C LYS A 218 3.84 -1.86 -11.33
N CYS A 219 4.15 -1.23 -10.20
CA CYS A 219 5.10 -1.79 -9.25
C CYS A 219 4.58 -3.13 -8.69
N GLN A 220 5.42 -4.17 -8.73
CA GLN A 220 5.05 -5.54 -8.35
C GLN A 220 4.67 -5.66 -6.86
N TYR A 221 5.30 -4.83 -6.02
CA TYR A 221 5.14 -4.90 -4.57
C TYR A 221 3.92 -4.10 -4.11
N CYS A 222 3.82 -2.82 -4.49
CA CYS A 222 2.74 -1.94 -4.00
C CYS A 222 1.65 -1.61 -5.02
N GLY A 223 1.88 -1.87 -6.31
CA GLY A 223 0.95 -1.58 -7.39
C GLY A 223 0.94 -0.14 -7.91
N SER A 224 1.76 0.77 -7.35
CA SER A 224 1.87 2.15 -7.87
C SER A 224 2.37 2.17 -9.32
N PRO A 225 1.88 3.09 -10.17
CA PRO A 225 2.38 3.23 -11.53
C PRO A 225 3.87 3.60 -11.54
N ILE A 226 4.62 2.99 -12.45
CA ILE A 226 6.03 3.23 -12.70
C ILE A 226 6.24 3.38 -14.21
N SER A 227 7.19 4.23 -14.61
CA SER A 227 7.48 4.52 -16.02
C SER A 227 8.98 4.50 -16.22
N GLY A 228 9.43 3.91 -17.33
CA GLY A 228 10.84 3.80 -17.69
C GLY A 228 11.22 4.65 -18.88
#